data_AF-A0A537MNJ1-F1
#
_entry.id   AF-A0A537MNJ1-F1
#
_cell.length_a   1.000
_cell.length_b   1.000
_cell.length_c   1.000
_cell.angle_alpha   90.00
_cell.angle_beta   90.00
_cell.angle_gamma   90.00
#
_symmetry.space_group_name_H-M   'P 1'
#
loop_
_entity.id
_entity.type
_entity.pdbx_description
1 polymer ?
#
loop_
_entity_poly.entity_id
_entity_poly.type
_entity_poly.pdbx_seq_one_letter_code
_entity_poly.pdbx_strand_id
1 'polypeptide(L)'
;SVAALAAVRINPSCRPWMLFSHRSAERGHQLVLDELGARPILDLGLRLGEGSGAALALPILRLACALHGGMATFDEATVSGRIA
;
A
#
# COMPACT_ATOMS: atom_id res chain seq x y z
N SER A 1 -11.55 -1.01 5.90
CA SER A 1 -10.56 -1.01 7.00
C SER A 1 -11.11 -1.66 8.26
N VAL A 2 -12.32 -1.34 8.72
CA VAL A 2 -12.91 -1.96 9.94
C VAL A 2 -12.98 -3.49 9.87
N ALA A 3 -13.42 -4.07 8.74
CA ALA A 3 -13.41 -5.53 8.56
C ALA A 3 -12.00 -6.13 8.65
N ALA A 4 -10.97 -5.41 8.17
CA ALA A 4 -9.58 -5.82 8.31
C ALA A 4 -9.13 -5.79 9.77
N LEU A 5 -9.52 -4.77 10.54
CA LEU A 5 -9.28 -4.72 11.98
C LEU A 5 -9.95 -5.88 12.72
N ALA A 6 -11.20 -6.19 12.41
CA ALA A 6 -11.90 -7.34 12.98
C ALA A 6 -11.17 -8.66 12.64
N ALA A 7 -10.75 -8.84 11.39
CA ALA A 7 -9.99 -10.02 10.96
C ALA A 7 -8.65 -10.15 11.71
N VAL A 8 -7.90 -9.07 11.90
CA VAL A 8 -6.64 -9.08 12.67
C VAL A 8 -6.87 -9.37 14.16
N ARG A 9 -7.98 -8.89 14.74
CA ARG A 9 -8.35 -9.20 16.13
C ARG A 9 -8.73 -10.67 16.30
N ILE A 10 -9.38 -11.27 15.32
CA ILE A 10 -9.74 -12.70 15.31
C ILE A 10 -8.50 -13.57 15.07
N ASN A 11 -7.68 -13.20 14.09
CA ASN A 11 -6.46 -13.90 13.72
C ASN A 11 -5.35 -12.90 13.34
N PRO A 12 -4.37 -12.66 14.24
CA PRO A 12 -3.27 -11.74 13.98
C PRO A 12 -2.43 -12.08 12.74
N SER A 13 -2.41 -13.35 12.31
CA SER A 13 -1.64 -13.78 11.14
C SER A 13 -2.17 -13.22 9.83
N CYS A 14 -3.36 -12.63 9.80
CA CYS A 14 -3.89 -11.95 8.61
C CYS A 14 -3.17 -10.63 8.32
N ARG A 15 -2.60 -9.95 9.32
CA ARG A 15 -2.05 -8.59 9.17
C ARG A 15 -0.95 -8.46 8.10
N PRO A 16 0.03 -9.38 7.99
CA PRO A 16 1.08 -9.30 6.98
C PRO A 16 0.57 -9.39 5.53
N TRP A 17 -0.63 -9.92 5.31
CA TRP A 17 -1.23 -10.10 3.98
C TRP A 17 -2.02 -8.88 3.50
N MET A 18 -2.13 -7.84 4.33
CA MET A 18 -2.97 -6.69 4.05
C MET A 18 -2.16 -5.52 3.48
N LEU A 19 -2.58 -5.05 2.31
CA LEU A 19 -2.14 -3.79 1.72
C LEU A 19 -3.25 -2.75 1.87
N PHE A 20 -2.89 -1.55 2.30
CA PHE A 20 -3.84 -0.47 2.54
C PHE A 20 -3.78 0.52 1.37
N SER A 21 -4.89 0.64 0.64
CA SER A 21 -4.92 1.38 -0.62
C SER A 21 -4.86 2.89 -0.41
N HIS A 22 -5.84 3.47 0.26
CA HIS A 22 -5.90 4.91 0.49
C HIS A 22 -6.20 5.29 1.95
N ARG A 23 -5.97 6.56 2.27
CA ARG A 23 -6.60 7.24 3.39
C ARG A 23 -7.96 7.80 2.94
N SER A 24 -9.05 7.20 3.41
CA SER A 24 -10.39 7.76 3.26
C SER A 24 -10.48 9.09 4.01
N ALA A 25 -11.24 10.05 3.47
CA ALA A 25 -11.55 11.31 4.16
C ALA A 25 -12.59 11.15 5.30
N GLU A 26 -13.04 9.92 5.56
CA GLU A 26 -13.85 9.61 6.73
C GLU A 26 -13.02 9.67 8.01
N ARG A 27 -13.51 10.44 9.01
CA ARG A 27 -12.82 10.68 10.29
C ARG A 27 -12.33 9.42 10.99
N GLY A 28 -13.13 8.35 10.97
CA GLY A 28 -12.82 7.10 11.65
C GLY A 28 -11.74 6.26 10.96
N HIS A 29 -11.47 6.48 9.67
CA HIS A 29 -10.55 5.62 8.92
C HIS A 29 -9.11 5.76 9.39
N GLN A 30 -8.65 6.97 9.75
CA GLN A 30 -7.31 7.18 10.29
C GLN A 30 -7.09 6.41 11.59
N LEU A 31 -8.06 6.43 12.50
CA LEU A 31 -7.97 5.71 13.77
C LEU A 31 -7.81 4.19 13.55
N VAL A 32 -8.50 3.64 12.56
CA VAL A 32 -8.39 2.22 12.21
C VAL A 32 -7.03 1.91 11.56
N LEU A 33 -6.50 2.81 10.74
CA LEU A 33 -5.15 2.67 10.18
C LEU A 33 -4.09 2.70 11.28
N ASP A 34 -4.21 3.62 12.25
CA ASP A 34 -3.28 3.75 13.37
C ASP A 34 -3.28 2.49 14.24
N GLU A 35 -4.46 1.97 14.59
CA GLU A 35 -4.60 0.71 15.35
C GLU A 35 -4.00 -0.49 14.60
N LEU A 36 -4.10 -0.49 13.27
CA LEU A 36 -3.50 -1.52 12.42
C LEU A 36 -2.00 -1.28 12.15
N GLY A 37 -1.42 -0.17 12.61
CA GLY A 37 -0.07 0.24 12.23
C GLY A 37 0.11 0.29 10.70
N ALA A 38 -0.92 0.74 9.99
CA ALA A 38 -1.02 0.67 8.54
C ALA A 38 -0.66 1.99 7.88
N ARG A 39 0.21 1.93 6.85
CA ARG A 39 0.51 3.07 5.98
C ARG A 39 -0.21 2.89 4.64
N PRO A 40 -1.17 3.75 4.28
CA PRO A 40 -1.83 3.66 2.99
C PRO A 40 -0.90 4.09 1.85
N ILE A 41 -1.16 3.58 0.64
CA ILE A 41 -0.40 3.92 -0.58
C ILE A 41 -0.77 5.32 -1.08
N LEU A 42 -2.03 5.72 -0.93
CA LEU A 42 -2.60 6.96 -1.47
C LEU A 42 -3.25 7.82 -0.40
N ASP A 43 -3.23 9.14 -0.60
CA ASP A 43 -3.97 10.11 0.21
C ASP A 43 -4.51 11.22 -0.71
N LEU A 44 -5.75 11.01 -1.16
CA LEU A 44 -6.37 11.81 -2.24
C LEU A 44 -7.71 12.43 -1.81
N GLY A 45 -8.04 12.42 -0.51
CA GLY A 45 -9.31 12.94 0.00
C GLY A 45 -10.56 12.17 -0.46
N LEU A 46 -10.41 10.91 -0.86
CA LEU A 46 -11.50 10.07 -1.38
C LEU A 46 -12.42 9.58 -0.25
N ARG A 47 -13.72 9.42 -0.54
CA ARG A 47 -14.72 8.89 0.41
C ARG A 47 -15.93 8.23 -0.25
N LEU A 48 -15.76 7.73 -1.48
CA LEU A 48 -16.84 7.10 -2.24
C LEU A 48 -17.16 5.68 -1.72
N GLY A 49 -16.14 4.92 -1.32
CA GLY A 49 -16.29 3.50 -0.99
C GLY A 49 -16.22 2.61 -2.25
N GLU A 50 -16.99 1.51 -2.24
CA GLU A 50 -17.14 0.57 -3.37
C GLU A 50 -15.83 -0.04 -3.91
N GLY A 51 -14.76 0.00 -3.11
CA GLY A 51 -13.44 -0.46 -3.53
C GLY A 51 -12.69 0.49 -4.48
N SER A 52 -13.22 1.68 -4.75
CA SER A 52 -12.59 2.69 -5.64
C SER A 52 -11.14 3.01 -5.26
N GLY A 53 -10.85 3.19 -3.97
CA GLY A 53 -9.47 3.38 -3.48
C GLY A 53 -8.56 2.19 -3.78
N ALA A 54 -9.06 0.96 -3.65
CA ALA A 54 -8.31 -0.25 -3.96
C ALA A 54 -8.05 -0.39 -5.47
N ALA A 55 -9.04 -0.09 -6.30
CA ALA A 55 -8.90 -0.06 -7.75
C ALA A 55 -7.83 0.94 -8.21
N LEU A 56 -7.75 2.13 -7.58
CA LEU A 56 -6.72 3.12 -7.87
C LEU A 56 -5.31 2.70 -7.42
N ALA A 57 -5.19 1.91 -6.34
CA ALA A 57 -3.90 1.45 -5.85
C ALA A 57 -3.31 0.28 -6.67
N LEU A 58 -4.15 -0.52 -7.33
CA LEU A 58 -3.71 -1.72 -8.05
C LEU A 58 -2.68 -1.44 -9.17
N PRO A 59 -2.84 -0.42 -10.04
CA PRO A 59 -1.82 -0.07 -11.03
C PRO A 59 -0.46 0.30 -10.41
N ILE A 60 -0.47 0.96 -9.24
CA ILE A 60 0.76 1.36 -8.53
C ILE A 60 1.50 0.11 -8.03
N LEU A 61 0.77 -0.86 -7.47
CA LEU A 61 1.34 -2.14 -7.04
C LEU A 61 1.95 -2.92 -8.21
N ARG A 62 1.25 -2.96 -9.35
CA ARG A 62 1.77 -3.58 -10.58
C ARG A 62 3.04 -2.90 -11.07
N LEU A 63 3.07 -1.57 -11.05
CA LEU A 63 4.24 -0.80 -11.43
C LEU A 63 5.43 -1.06 -10.50
N ALA A 64 5.20 -1.15 -9.17
CA ALA A 64 6.26 -1.48 -8.22
C ALA A 64 6.90 -2.85 -8.53
N CYS A 65 6.08 -3.87 -8.84
CA CYS A 65 6.59 -5.17 -9.27
C CYS A 65 7.36 -5.09 -10.60
N ALA A 66 6.83 -4.36 -11.58
CA ALA A 66 7.47 -4.20 -12.88
C ALA A 66 8.83 -3.47 -12.78
N LEU A 67 8.92 -2.43 -11.95
CA LEU A 67 10.16 -1.73 -11.68
C LEU A 67 11.15 -2.64 -10.96
N HIS A 68 10.71 -3.37 -9.94
CA HIS A 68 11.59 -4.27 -9.20
C HIS A 68 12.15 -5.42 -10.06
N GLY A 69 11.33 -6.00 -10.94
CA GLY A 69 11.72 -7.15 -11.77
C GLY A 69 12.26 -6.79 -13.16
N GLY A 70 12.09 -5.56 -13.62
CA GLY A 70 12.38 -5.17 -15.00
C GLY A 70 13.31 -3.97 -15.17
N MET A 71 13.71 -3.31 -14.08
CA MET A 71 14.75 -2.28 -14.18
C MET A 71 16.14 -2.93 -14.33
N ALA A 72 16.93 -2.38 -15.25
CA ALA A 72 18.34 -2.73 -15.36
C ALA A 72 19.08 -2.41 -14.06
N THR A 73 19.96 -3.32 -13.65
CA THR A 73 20.95 -3.09 -12.60
C THR A 73 21.96 -2.03 -13.02
N PHE A 74 22.73 -1.50 -12.07
CA PHE A 74 23.77 -0.51 -12.38
C PHE A 74 24.81 -1.04 -13.39
N ASP A 75 25.16 -2.32 -13.29
CA ASP A 75 26.10 -2.99 -14.19
C ASP A 75 25.54 -3.08 -15.61
N GLU A 76 24.28 -3.51 -15.76
CA GLU A 76 23.59 -3.61 -17.05
C GLU A 76 23.37 -2.23 -17.69
N ALA A 77 23.13 -1.20 -16.88
CA ALA A 77 22.93 0.17 -17.34
C ALA A 77 24.27 0.91 -17.62
N THR A 78 25.42 0.28 -17.39
CA THR A 78 26.76 0.89 -17.55
C THR A 78 26.94 2.21 -16.79
N VAL A 79 26.26 2.34 -15.64
CA VAL A 79 26.33 3.55 -14.82
C VAL A 79 27.63 3.52 -14.01
N SER A 80 28.57 4.39 -14.36
CA SER A 80 29.87 4.50 -13.68
C SER A 80 29.78 5.43 -12.47
N GLY A 81 29.92 4.89 -11.25
CA GLY A 81 29.96 5.69 -10.02
C GLY A 81 30.34 4.88 -8.77
N ARG A 82 31.32 5.38 -8.00
CA ARG A 82 31.66 4.89 -6.65
C ARG A 82 30.43 4.99 -5.75
N ILE A 83 29.98 3.86 -5.22
CA ILE A 83 29.08 3.86 -4.07
C ILE A 83 29.97 4.20 -2.86
N ALA A 84 29.80 5.41 -2.32
CA ALA A 84 30.36 5.79 -1.03
C ALA A 84 29.62 5.05 0.09
#